data_AF-A0A352RWG2-F1
#
_entry.id   AF-A0A352RWG2-F1
#
_cell.length_a   1.000
_cell.length_b   1.000
_cell.length_c   1.000
_cell.angle_alpha   90.00
_cell.angle_beta   90.00
_cell.angle_gamma   90.00
#
_symmetry.space_group_name_H-M   'P 1'
#
loop_
_entity.id
_entity.type
_entity.pdbx_description
1 polymer ?
#
loop_
_entity_poly.entity_id
_entity_poly.type
_entity_poly.pdbx_seq_one_letter_code
_entity_poly.pdbx_strand_id
1 'polypeptide(L)'
;GRPNVVMRTLFGIAAVVATVSIFSVAYVTDPVAVVVLLSSTLFFLRWCGLFWSVPSMLGTRNKVGFLGGVMNLGGNIAGISVPIIVGLIVQATGSYFLALMFFAACGIGLLLASTNIDYEKKIPV
;
A
#
# COMPACT_ATOMS: atom_id res chain seq x y z
N GLY A 1 -20.27 0.71 15.31
CA GLY A 1 -18.87 1.17 15.40
C GLY A 1 -18.56 2.01 14.19
N ARG A 2 -17.78 3.10 14.32
CA ARG A 2 -17.42 4.01 13.21
C ARG A 2 -16.45 3.30 12.25
N PRO A 3 -16.88 2.89 11.04
CA PRO A 3 -16.04 2.12 10.10
C PRO A 3 -14.78 2.88 9.66
N ASN A 4 -14.88 4.21 9.68
CA ASN A 4 -13.84 5.17 9.31
C ASN A 4 -12.59 5.06 10.19
N VAL A 5 -12.78 4.82 11.50
CA VAL A 5 -11.66 4.68 12.45
C VAL A 5 -10.95 3.35 12.22
N VAL A 6 -11.70 2.26 12.02
CA VAL A 6 -11.17 0.91 11.82
C VAL A 6 -10.30 0.84 10.57
N MET A 7 -10.78 1.39 9.45
CA MET A 7 -10.02 1.42 8.21
C MET A 7 -8.76 2.29 8.31
N ARG A 8 -8.86 3.52 8.83
CA ARG A 8 -7.67 4.38 9.04
C ARG A 8 -6.63 3.71 9.94
N THR A 9 -7.04 3.06 11.02
CA THR A 9 -6.11 2.39 11.92
C THR A 9 -5.47 1.16 11.28
N LEU A 10 -6.23 0.33 10.55
CA LEU A 10 -5.71 -0.88 9.91
C LEU A 10 -4.73 -0.54 8.77
N PHE A 11 -5.13 0.38 7.88
CA PHE A 11 -4.26 0.83 6.79
C PHE A 11 -3.05 1.62 7.31
N GLY A 12 -3.23 2.41 8.37
CA GLY A 12 -2.14 3.12 9.04
C GLY A 12 -1.12 2.16 9.66
N ILE A 13 -1.57 1.16 10.42
CA ILE A 13 -0.68 0.17 11.03
C ILE A 13 0.06 -0.64 9.96
N ALA A 14 -0.65 -1.11 8.92
CA ALA A 14 -0.02 -1.84 7.83
C ALA A 14 1.03 -0.99 7.08
N ALA A 15 0.75 0.30 6.85
CA ALA A 15 1.69 1.21 6.22
C ALA A 15 2.92 1.51 7.10
N VAL A 16 2.72 1.74 8.40
CA VAL A 16 3.83 1.93 9.36
C VAL A 16 4.73 0.70 9.38
N VAL A 17 4.15 -0.49 9.53
CA VAL A 17 4.92 -1.74 9.56
C VAL A 17 5.67 -1.97 8.24
N ALA A 18 5.04 -1.69 7.10
CA ALA A 18 5.70 -1.78 5.81
C ALA A 18 6.88 -0.81 5.67
N THR A 19 6.71 0.46 6.03
CA THR A 19 7.79 1.45 5.96
C THR A 19 8.94 1.10 6.91
N VAL A 20 8.64 0.70 8.15
CA VAL A 20 9.66 0.33 9.15
C VAL A 20 10.42 -0.94 8.74
N SER A 21 9.72 -1.96 8.23
CA SER A 21 10.38 -3.19 7.77
C SER A 21 11.23 -2.98 6.53
N ILE A 22 10.75 -2.21 5.54
CA ILE A 22 11.54 -1.93 4.33
C ILE A 22 12.78 -1.10 4.68
N PHE A 23 12.66 -0.13 5.59
CA PHE A 23 13.81 0.61 6.10
C PHE A 23 14.79 -0.29 6.84
N SER A 24 14.30 -1.23 7.65
CA SER A 24 15.14 -2.20 8.38
C SER A 24 15.86 -3.16 7.43
N VAL A 25 15.18 -3.65 6.40
CA VAL A 25 15.75 -4.54 5.36
C VAL A 25 16.87 -3.83 4.57
N ALA A 26 16.82 -2.51 4.42
CA ALA A 26 17.88 -1.76 3.73
C ALA A 26 19.23 -1.79 4.47
N TYR A 27 19.25 -2.08 5.78
CA TYR A 27 20.48 -2.18 6.59
C TYR A 27 20.88 -3.62 6.95
N VAL A 28 19.97 -4.59 6.76
CA VAL A 28 20.21 -6.00 7.11
C VAL A 28 20.68 -6.76 5.88
N THR A 29 21.92 -7.26 5.93
CA THR A 29 22.53 -8.07 4.86
C THR A 29 22.28 -9.57 5.01
N ASP A 30 21.75 -10.01 6.16
CA ASP A 30 21.45 -11.42 6.39
C ASP A 30 20.16 -11.84 5.65
N PRO A 31 20.23 -12.79 4.69
CA PRO A 31 19.07 -13.20 3.89
C PRO A 31 17.92 -13.75 4.72
N VAL A 32 18.20 -14.45 5.82
CA VAL A 32 17.17 -15.07 6.66
C VAL A 32 16.40 -13.99 7.41
N ALA A 33 17.12 -13.01 7.97
CA ALA A 33 16.50 -11.89 8.66
C ALA A 33 15.65 -11.01 7.71
N VAL A 34 16.10 -10.81 6.47
CA VAL A 34 15.33 -10.09 5.44
C VAL A 34 14.03 -10.83 5.11
N VAL A 35 14.06 -12.15 4.90
CA VAL A 35 12.85 -12.93 4.58
C VAL A 35 11.85 -12.92 5.73
N VAL A 36 12.30 -12.99 6.98
CA VAL A 36 11.43 -12.92 8.17
C VAL A 36 10.75 -11.55 8.27
N LEU A 37 11.51 -10.46 8.09
CA LEU A 37 10.99 -9.09 8.09
C LEU A 37 9.98 -8.86 6.96
N LEU A 38 10.27 -9.31 5.74
CA LEU A 38 9.34 -9.20 4.61
C LEU A 38 8.08 -10.05 4.82
N SER A 39 8.21 -11.25 5.36
CA SER A 39 7.07 -12.14 5.65
C SER A 39 6.13 -11.55 6.70
N SER A 40 6.69 -10.98 7.78
CA SER A 40 5.90 -10.26 8.78
C SER A 40 5.18 -9.06 8.16
N THR A 41 5.85 -8.33 7.27
CA THR A 41 5.27 -7.18 6.55
C THR A 41 4.09 -7.60 5.68
N LEU A 42 4.26 -8.65 4.88
CA LEU A 42 3.20 -9.18 4.01
C LEU A 42 1.98 -9.65 4.80
N PHE A 43 2.20 -10.19 6.00
CA PHE A 43 1.12 -10.58 6.90
C PHE A 43 0.24 -9.37 7.30
N PHE A 44 0.85 -8.26 7.74
CA PHE A 44 0.10 -7.04 8.06
C PHE A 44 -0.48 -6.37 6.81
N LEU A 45 0.21 -6.44 5.68
CA LEU A 45 -0.29 -5.93 4.40
C LEU A 45 -1.53 -6.69 3.91
N ARG A 46 -1.72 -7.94 4.33
CA ARG A 46 -2.94 -8.71 4.02
C ARG A 46 -4.19 -8.08 4.62
N TRP A 47 -4.07 -7.32 5.71
CA TRP A 47 -5.19 -6.56 6.29
C TRP A 47 -5.68 -5.46 5.35
N CYS A 48 -4.83 -4.99 4.41
CA CYS A 48 -5.25 -4.09 3.35
C CYS A 48 -6.22 -4.72 2.34
N GLY A 49 -6.48 -6.03 2.40
CA GLY A 49 -7.52 -6.68 1.58
C GLY A 49 -8.92 -6.06 1.75
N LEU A 50 -9.15 -5.40 2.90
CA LEU A 50 -10.36 -4.61 3.16
C LEU A 50 -10.52 -3.39 2.23
N PHE A 51 -9.47 -3.01 1.49
CA PHE A 51 -9.54 -1.92 0.49
C PHE A 51 -10.56 -2.26 -0.60
N TRP A 52 -10.76 -3.54 -0.92
CA TRP A 52 -11.79 -4.01 -1.85
C TRP A 52 -13.23 -3.80 -1.35
N SER A 53 -13.42 -3.52 -0.06
CA SER A 53 -14.73 -3.15 0.50
C SER A 53 -15.01 -1.65 0.41
N VAL A 54 -14.03 -0.83 0.03
CA VAL A 54 -14.18 0.63 -0.08
C VAL A 54 -15.17 1.04 -1.18
N PRO A 55 -15.17 0.46 -2.40
CA PRO A 55 -16.15 0.78 -3.44
C PRO A 55 -17.60 0.50 -3.04
N SER A 56 -17.83 -0.59 -2.30
CA SER A 56 -19.16 -0.99 -1.87
C SER A 56 -19.67 -0.17 -0.69
N MET A 57 -18.78 0.39 0.15
CA MET A 57 -19.17 1.29 1.24
C MET A 57 -19.36 2.75 0.79
N LEU A 58 -18.52 3.24 -0.12
CA LEU A 58 -18.57 4.64 -0.58
C LEU A 58 -19.49 4.85 -1.79
N GLY A 59 -19.77 3.81 -2.59
CA GLY A 59 -20.55 3.94 -3.82
C GLY A 59 -22.07 3.88 -3.62
N THR A 60 -22.80 4.83 -4.22
CA THR A 60 -24.25 4.75 -4.42
C THR A 60 -24.58 3.59 -5.38
N ARG A 61 -25.76 2.95 -5.26
CA ARG A 61 -26.17 1.72 -6.02
C ARG A 61 -25.91 1.77 -7.53
N ASN A 62 -25.87 2.98 -8.13
CA ASN A 62 -25.62 3.19 -9.56
C ASN A 62 -24.13 3.40 -9.94
N LYS A 63 -23.22 3.64 -8.99
CA LYS A 63 -21.81 4.02 -9.27
C LYS A 63 -20.75 3.15 -8.57
N VAL A 64 -21.15 2.13 -7.79
CA VAL A 64 -20.22 1.16 -7.17
C VAL A 64 -19.32 0.47 -8.22
N GLY A 65 -19.87 0.13 -9.39
CA GLY A 65 -19.10 -0.48 -10.48
C GLY A 65 -18.03 0.44 -11.08
N PHE A 66 -18.31 1.74 -11.17
CA PHE A 66 -17.34 2.74 -11.65
C PHE A 66 -16.20 2.93 -10.65
N LEU A 67 -16.50 3.05 -9.35
CA LEU A 67 -15.48 3.15 -8.30
C LEU A 67 -14.60 1.90 -8.24
N GLY A 68 -15.19 0.71 -8.34
CA GLY A 68 -14.45 -0.54 -8.43
C GLY A 68 -13.57 -0.63 -9.68
N GLY A 69 -14.08 -0.15 -10.83
CA GLY A 69 -13.33 -0.07 -12.09
C GLY A 69 -12.13 0.87 -12.02
N VAL A 70 -12.29 2.07 -11.46
CA VAL A 70 -11.19 3.03 -11.27
C VAL A 70 -10.13 2.48 -10.31
N MET A 71 -10.54 1.81 -9.23
CA MET A 71 -9.61 1.13 -8.33
C MET A 71 -8.81 0.02 -9.04
N ASN A 72 -9.48 -0.76 -9.89
CA ASN A 72 -8.83 -1.82 -10.64
C ASN A 72 -7.86 -1.25 -11.69
N LEU A 73 -8.24 -0.16 -12.37
CA LEU A 73 -7.38 0.55 -13.30
C LEU A 73 -6.11 1.05 -12.60
N GLY A 74 -6.26 1.72 -11.45
CA GLY A 74 -5.12 2.18 -10.65
C GLY A 74 -4.22 1.03 -10.20
N GLY A 75 -4.82 -0.09 -9.76
CA GLY A 75 -4.08 -1.30 -9.38
C GLY A 75 -3.30 -1.94 -10.53
N ASN A 76 -3.88 -2.01 -11.72
CA ASN A 76 -3.21 -2.55 -12.91
C ASN A 76 -2.07 -1.63 -13.39
N ILE A 77 -2.28 -0.31 -13.38
CA ILE A 77 -1.22 0.65 -13.71
C ILE A 77 -0.06 0.51 -12.70
N ALA A 78 -0.35 0.51 -11.40
CA ALA A 78 0.67 0.32 -10.37
C ALA A 78 1.40 -1.02 -10.51
N GLY A 79 0.67 -2.10 -10.83
CA GLY A 79 1.22 -3.43 -11.06
C GLY A 79 2.20 -3.50 -12.25
N ILE A 80 2.01 -2.66 -13.27
CA ILE A 80 2.93 -2.54 -14.41
C ILE A 80 4.07 -1.57 -14.10
N SER A 81 3.76 -0.41 -13.51
CA SER A 81 4.74 0.66 -13.27
C SER A 81 5.78 0.29 -12.22
N VAL A 82 5.41 -0.40 -11.13
CA VAL A 82 6.31 -0.71 -10.02
C VAL A 82 7.47 -1.61 -10.46
N PRO A 83 7.27 -2.76 -11.14
CA PRO A 83 8.36 -3.59 -11.63
C PRO A 83 9.27 -2.87 -12.63
N ILE A 84 8.71 -2.01 -13.49
CA ILE A 84 9.48 -1.23 -14.47
C ILE A 84 10.40 -0.25 -13.74
N ILE A 85 9.87 0.53 -12.79
CA ILE A 85 10.66 1.51 -12.02
C ILE A 85 11.74 0.79 -11.21
N VAL A 86 11.40 -0.28 -10.50
CA VAL A 86 12.37 -1.07 -9.72
C VAL A 86 13.45 -1.65 -10.64
N GLY A 87 13.07 -2.20 -11.79
CA GLY A 87 14.02 -2.75 -12.77
C GLY A 87 14.99 -1.71 -13.32
N LEU A 88 14.51 -0.49 -13.60
CA LEU A 88 15.37 0.63 -14.04
C LEU A 88 16.32 1.09 -12.93
N ILE A 89 15.84 1.16 -11.69
CA ILE A 89 16.67 1.54 -10.53
C ILE A 89 17.78 0.51 -10.30
N VAL A 90 17.45 -0.79 -10.32
CA VAL A 90 18.44 -1.85 -10.11
C VAL A 90 19.44 -1.89 -11.26
N GLN A 91 19.01 -1.70 -12.51
CA GLN A 91 19.93 -1.61 -13.66
C GLN A 91 20.89 -0.42 -13.58
N ALA A 92 20.41 0.75 -13.14
CA ALA A 92 21.24 1.96 -13.07
C ALA A 92 22.22 1.95 -11.89
N THR A 93 21.83 1.35 -10.76
CA THR A 93 22.61 1.45 -9.50
C THR A 93 23.39 0.17 -9.19
N GLY A 94 23.00 -0.97 -9.74
CA GLY A 94 23.57 -2.29 -9.42
C GLY A 94 23.26 -2.77 -7.99
N SER A 95 22.49 -2.01 -7.20
CA SER A 95 22.15 -2.30 -5.81
C SER A 95 20.66 -2.14 -5.55
N TYR A 96 20.11 -3.02 -4.71
CA TYR A 96 18.70 -3.02 -4.30
C TYR A 96 18.35 -1.92 -3.28
N PHE A 97 19.33 -1.18 -2.77
CA PHE A 97 19.11 -0.16 -1.75
C PHE A 97 18.13 0.94 -2.20
N LEU A 98 18.29 1.47 -3.41
CA LEU A 98 17.38 2.48 -3.96
C LEU A 98 15.99 1.91 -4.29
N ALA A 99 15.90 0.64 -4.67
CA ALA A 99 14.62 -0.04 -4.87
C ALA A 99 13.84 -0.17 -3.55
N LEU A 100 14.53 -0.50 -2.46
CA LEU A 100 13.94 -0.55 -1.12
C LEU A 100 13.49 0.85 -0.66
N MET A 101 14.29 1.90 -0.90
CA MET A 101 13.89 3.28 -0.61
C MET A 101 12.63 3.71 -1.38
N PHE A 102 12.48 3.28 -2.63
CA PHE A 102 11.25 3.52 -3.40
C PHE A 102 10.03 2.86 -2.76
N PHE A 103 10.14 1.60 -2.31
CA PHE A 103 9.05 0.94 -1.60
C PHE A 103 8.73 1.61 -0.26
N ALA A 104 9.73 2.10 0.47
CA ALA A 104 9.52 2.86 1.70
C ALA A 104 8.74 4.16 1.43
N ALA A 105 9.06 4.87 0.36
CA ALA A 105 8.34 6.06 -0.08
C ALA A 105 6.88 5.75 -0.47
N CYS A 106 6.64 4.64 -1.16
CA CYS A 106 5.27 4.17 -1.43
C CYS A 106 4.50 3.85 -0.14
N GLY A 107 5.15 3.23 0.86
CA GLY A 107 4.55 2.98 2.17
C GLY A 107 4.17 4.26 2.90
N ILE A 108 5.02 5.29 2.85
CA ILE A 108 4.72 6.63 3.39
C ILE A 108 3.55 7.27 2.63
N GLY A 109 3.52 7.16 1.30
CA GLY A 109 2.40 7.62 0.49
C GLY A 109 1.07 6.96 0.88
N LEU A 110 1.11 5.66 1.18
CA LEU A 110 -0.03 4.90 1.68
C LEU A 110 -0.47 5.37 3.08
N LEU A 111 0.49 5.70 3.94
CA LEU A 111 0.23 6.26 5.27
C LEU A 111 -0.39 7.65 5.20
N LEU A 112 0.11 8.53 4.31
CA LEU A 112 -0.44 9.86 4.05
C LEU A 112 -1.84 9.80 3.44
N ALA A 113 -2.06 8.88 2.49
CA ALA A 113 -3.37 8.64 1.90
C ALA A 113 -4.35 8.11 2.96
N SER A 114 -3.94 7.14 3.77
CA SER A 114 -4.75 6.61 4.87
C SER A 114 -5.10 7.68 5.92
N THR A 115 -4.17 8.59 6.22
CA THR A 115 -4.42 9.66 7.20
C THR A 115 -5.29 10.80 6.65
N ASN A 116 -5.25 11.07 5.34
CA ASN A 116 -6.05 12.14 4.70
C ASN A 116 -7.41 11.68 4.14
N ILE A 117 -7.63 10.38 3.92
CA ILE A 117 -8.92 9.90 3.42
C ILE A 117 -9.93 9.84 4.57
N ASP A 118 -11.01 10.60 4.42
CA ASP A 118 -12.14 10.62 5.33
C ASP A 118 -13.24 9.69 4.81
N TYR A 119 -13.25 8.43 5.28
CA TYR A 119 -14.16 7.38 4.80
C TYR A 119 -15.62 7.56 5.27
N GLU A 120 -15.94 8.56 6.11
CA GLU A 120 -17.32 8.91 6.52
C GLU A 120 -18.02 9.84 5.51
N LYS A 121 -17.28 10.54 4.66
CA LYS A 121 -17.86 11.51 3.73
C LYS A 121 -18.30 10.78 2.46
N LYS A 122 -19.59 10.45 2.37
CA LYS A 122 -20.20 10.02 1.09
C LYS A 122 -19.88 11.09 0.06
N ILE A 123 -19.25 10.67 -1.04
CA ILE A 123 -18.92 11.56 -2.15
C ILE A 123 -20.26 12.13 -2.65
N PRO A 124 -20.47 13.45 -2.61
CA PRO A 124 -21.70 14.05 -3.10
C PRO A 124 -21.65 14.06 -4.63
N VAL A 125 -21.96 12.92 -5.25
CA VAL A 125 -22.13 12.77 -6.71
C VAL A 125 -23.22 11.77 -7.09
#